data_AF-A0A0L7KY19-F1
#
_entry.id   AF-A0A0L7KY19-F1
#
_cell.length_a   1.000
_cell.length_b   1.000
_cell.length_c   1.000
_cell.angle_alpha   90.00
_cell.angle_beta   90.00
_cell.angle_gamma   90.00
#
_symmetry.space_group_name_H-M   'P 1'
#
loop_
_entity.id
_entity.type
_entity.pdbx_description
1 polymer ?
#
loop_
_entity_poly.entity_id
_entity_poly.type
_entity_poly.pdbx_seq_one_letter_code
_entity_poly.pdbx_strand_id
1 'polypeptide(L)'
;MMQSTSEGCMNIAELANQLRREKIFINSERQLLQKLNEEVEKRALELLQSSWICSMQRQNLTNLITSRCEADSIAACQRASLLERSTFIDVYKVLKFKEANALGELLGWLRDSPHLVSLCLLLGEDHMPPSLPSALVAGLYGSCRSMNDRTRLLAVIRLLRTGKCALSSLYAVVRDGHTPARQFLVAALQAPVMAVLLEDEFFLDIDPDKAMDR
;
A
#
# COMPACT_ATOMS: atom_id res chain seq x y z
N MET A 1 -61.84 -29.82 -32.97
CA MET A 1 -60.48 -30.20 -32.53
C MET A 1 -59.49 -29.23 -33.15
N MET A 2 -58.56 -28.74 -32.33
CA MET A 2 -57.38 -27.91 -32.64
C MET A 2 -57.64 -26.45 -33.04
N GLN A 3 -57.76 -25.63 -31.99
CA GLN A 3 -57.34 -24.23 -32.00
C GLN A 3 -55.84 -24.19 -32.35
N SER A 4 -55.51 -23.56 -33.48
CA SER A 4 -54.14 -23.20 -33.81
C SER A 4 -53.71 -22.06 -32.90
N THR A 5 -52.89 -22.38 -31.90
CA THR A 5 -52.22 -21.40 -31.05
C THR A 5 -51.31 -20.54 -31.92
N SER A 6 -51.64 -19.25 -32.00
CA SER A 6 -50.78 -18.18 -32.51
C SER A 6 -49.63 -17.95 -31.50
N GLU A 7 -48.77 -18.95 -31.33
CA GLU A 7 -47.52 -18.84 -30.60
C GLU A 7 -46.44 -18.37 -31.58
N GLY A 8 -46.18 -17.06 -31.66
CA GLY A 8 -44.93 -16.60 -32.29
C GLY A 8 -44.89 -15.21 -32.91
N CYS A 9 -46.02 -14.56 -33.19
CA CYS A 9 -45.99 -13.22 -33.79
C CYS A 9 -46.40 -12.17 -32.76
N MET A 10 -45.42 -11.70 -31.98
CA MET A 10 -45.60 -10.55 -31.09
C MET A 10 -46.19 -9.37 -31.86
N ASN A 11 -47.30 -8.82 -31.39
CA ASN A 11 -47.87 -7.62 -32.01
C ASN A 11 -46.93 -6.42 -31.74
N ILE A 12 -46.87 -5.46 -32.66
CA ILE A 12 -46.10 -4.20 -32.53
C ILE A 12 -46.35 -3.51 -31.18
N ALA A 13 -47.58 -3.57 -30.66
CA ALA A 13 -47.93 -3.02 -29.35
C ALA A 13 -47.24 -3.76 -28.18
N GLU A 14 -47.10 -5.09 -28.26
CA GLU A 14 -46.41 -5.91 -27.27
C GLU A 14 -44.90 -5.65 -27.31
N LEU A 15 -44.32 -5.54 -28.52
CA LEU A 15 -42.93 -5.17 -28.71
C LEU A 15 -42.62 -3.79 -28.15
N ALA A 16 -43.46 -2.79 -28.45
CA ALA A 16 -43.31 -1.43 -27.92
C ALA A 16 -43.34 -1.41 -26.38
N ASN A 17 -44.23 -2.21 -25.78
CA ASN A 17 -44.31 -2.34 -24.32
C ASN A 17 -43.10 -3.05 -23.72
N GLN A 18 -42.58 -4.11 -24.36
CA GLN A 18 -41.37 -4.80 -23.92
C GLN A 18 -40.15 -3.89 -24.02
N LEU A 19 -39.92 -3.22 -25.16
CA LEU A 19 -38.82 -2.27 -25.33
C LEU A 19 -38.89 -1.13 -24.32
N ARG A 20 -40.10 -0.67 -23.95
CA ARG A 20 -40.28 0.33 -22.90
C ARG A 20 -39.86 -0.20 -21.54
N ARG A 21 -40.24 -1.44 -21.19
CA ARG A 21 -39.84 -2.10 -19.93
C ARG A 21 -38.34 -2.33 -19.87
N GLU A 22 -37.75 -2.83 -20.96
CA GLU A 22 -36.30 -3.01 -21.07
C GLU A 22 -35.56 -1.68 -20.94
N LYS A 23 -36.02 -0.62 -21.59
CA LYS A 23 -35.44 0.72 -21.46
C LYS A 23 -35.46 1.21 -20.01
N ILE A 24 -36.55 0.98 -19.28
CA ILE A 24 -36.66 1.35 -17.86
C ILE A 24 -35.68 0.51 -17.03
N PHE A 25 -35.63 -0.80 -17.26
CA PHE A 25 -34.74 -1.72 -16.58
C PHE A 25 -33.25 -1.39 -16.81
N ILE A 26 -32.85 -1.17 -18.06
CA ILE A 26 -31.48 -0.77 -18.41
C ILE A 26 -31.11 0.55 -17.73
N ASN A 27 -32.04 1.51 -17.67
CA ASN A 27 -31.79 2.77 -16.97
C ASN A 27 -31.64 2.58 -15.47
N SER A 28 -32.43 1.71 -14.83
CA SER A 28 -32.27 1.42 -13.40
C SER A 28 -30.96 0.70 -13.10
N GLU A 29 -30.58 -0.28 -13.92
CA GLU A 29 -29.29 -0.98 -13.78
C GLU A 29 -28.11 -0.04 -13.96
N ARG A 30 -28.18 0.86 -14.95
CA ARG A 30 -27.14 1.88 -15.15
C ARG A 30 -27.00 2.81 -13.94
N GLN A 31 -28.11 3.25 -13.35
CA GLN A 31 -28.10 4.06 -12.15
C GLN A 31 -27.52 3.30 -10.95
N LEU A 32 -27.86 2.01 -10.81
CA LEU A 32 -27.33 1.15 -9.77
C LEU A 32 -25.81 0.98 -9.91
N LEU A 33 -25.31 0.69 -11.11
CA LEU A 33 -23.89 0.57 -11.40
C LEU A 33 -23.13 1.87 -11.12
N GLN A 34 -23.70 3.01 -11.51
CA GLN A 34 -23.10 4.32 -11.22
C GLN A 34 -22.97 4.53 -9.71
N LYS A 35 -24.04 4.29 -8.95
CA LYS A 35 -24.04 4.42 -7.49
C LYS A 35 -23.03 3.48 -6.84
N LEU A 36 -22.92 2.24 -7.33
CA LEU A 36 -21.96 1.27 -6.82
C LEU A 36 -20.52 1.71 -7.08
N ASN A 37 -20.24 2.24 -8.27
CA ASN A 37 -18.91 2.77 -8.60
C ASN A 37 -18.53 3.95 -7.71
N GLU A 38 -19.45 4.90 -7.49
CA GLU A 38 -19.25 6.03 -6.58
C GLU A 38 -18.97 5.56 -5.14
N GLU A 39 -19.66 4.51 -4.68
CA GLU A 39 -19.42 3.93 -3.37
C GLU A 39 -18.05 3.22 -3.29
N VAL A 40 -17.68 2.44 -4.31
CA VAL A 40 -16.37 1.78 -4.38
C VAL A 40 -15.24 2.80 -4.38
N GLU A 41 -15.36 3.88 -5.15
CA GLU A 41 -14.37 4.96 -5.19
C GLU A 41 -14.21 5.62 -3.82
N LYS A 42 -15.33 5.95 -3.16
CA LYS A 42 -15.32 6.49 -1.80
C LYS A 42 -14.64 5.56 -0.81
N ARG A 43 -15.00 4.27 -0.80
CA ARG A 43 -14.40 3.27 0.10
C ARG A 43 -12.92 3.04 -0.17
N ALA A 44 -12.51 3.06 -1.44
CA ALA A 44 -11.11 2.95 -1.82
C ALA A 44 -10.30 4.13 -1.28
N LEU A 45 -10.83 5.36 -1.39
CA LEU A 45 -10.21 6.55 -0.84
C LEU A 45 -10.07 6.47 0.69
N GLU A 46 -11.17 6.14 1.40
CA GLU A 46 -11.16 5.95 2.87
C GLU A 46 -10.12 4.91 3.30
N LEU A 47 -10.02 3.79 2.58
CA LEU A 47 -9.03 2.75 2.83
C LEU A 47 -7.60 3.24 2.64
N LEU A 48 -7.33 4.00 1.56
CA LEU A 48 -6.00 4.55 1.30
C LEU A 48 -5.60 5.57 2.38
N GLN A 49 -6.51 6.45 2.78
CA GLN A 49 -6.30 7.42 3.86
C GLN A 49 -5.99 6.74 5.19
N SER A 50 -6.83 5.79 5.59
CA SER A 50 -6.61 5.00 6.81
C SER A 50 -5.29 4.22 6.76
N SER A 51 -4.96 3.65 5.60
CA SER A 51 -3.70 2.94 5.40
C SER A 51 -2.49 3.86 5.54
N TRP A 52 -2.57 5.08 4.98
CA TRP A 52 -1.50 6.06 5.09
C TRP A 52 -1.27 6.47 6.55
N ILE A 53 -2.34 6.80 7.30
CA ILE A 53 -2.25 7.12 8.74
C ILE A 53 -1.59 5.97 9.49
N CYS A 54 -2.06 4.73 9.26
CA CYS A 54 -1.53 3.54 9.90
C CYS A 54 -0.05 3.31 9.55
N SER A 55 0.38 3.62 8.32
CA SER A 55 1.78 3.54 7.92
C SER A 55 2.65 4.58 8.64
N MET A 56 2.16 5.82 8.74
CA MET A 56 2.88 6.89 9.43
C MET A 56 2.98 6.62 10.94
N GLN A 57 1.90 6.15 11.57
CA GLN A 57 1.88 5.76 12.98
C GLN A 57 2.85 4.60 13.26
N ARG A 58 2.90 3.59 12.40
CA ARG A 58 3.85 2.47 12.53
C ARG A 58 5.30 2.91 12.43
N GLN A 59 5.62 3.81 11.48
CA GLN A 59 6.95 4.39 11.39
C GLN A 59 7.30 5.18 12.67
N ASN A 60 6.37 5.98 13.17
CA ASN A 60 6.56 6.78 14.37
C ASN A 60 6.81 5.89 15.60
N LEU A 61 6.05 4.81 15.74
CA LEU A 61 6.24 3.81 16.80
C LEU A 61 7.59 3.10 16.67
N THR A 62 7.98 2.70 15.46
CA THR A 62 9.28 2.05 15.21
C THR A 62 10.42 2.96 15.65
N ASN A 63 10.37 4.23 15.26
CA ASN A 63 11.37 5.23 15.66
C ASN A 63 11.40 5.43 17.17
N LEU A 64 10.23 5.46 17.83
CA LEU A 64 10.12 5.59 19.29
C LEU A 64 10.74 4.39 20.01
N ILE A 65 10.48 3.16 19.55
CA ILE A 65 11.06 1.94 20.15
C ILE A 65 12.58 1.93 20.04
N THR A 66 13.13 2.46 18.94
CA THR A 66 14.58 2.55 18.72
C THR A 66 15.23 3.78 19.34
N SER A 67 14.43 4.72 19.86
CA SER A 67 14.89 5.97 20.45
C SER A 67 15.82 5.70 21.63
N ARG A 68 16.89 6.49 21.73
CA ARG A 68 17.86 6.43 22.84
C ARG A 68 17.89 7.72 23.67
N CYS A 69 17.08 8.72 23.34
CA CYS A 69 17.04 9.98 24.07
C CYS A 69 15.60 10.50 24.27
N GLU A 70 15.42 11.35 25.29
CA GLU A 70 14.11 11.91 25.65
C GLU A 70 13.56 12.86 24.58
N ALA A 71 14.43 13.61 23.90
CA ALA A 71 14.02 14.55 22.84
C ALA A 71 13.33 13.84 21.67
N ASP A 72 13.81 12.67 21.27
CA ASP A 72 13.22 11.85 20.21
C ASP A 72 11.84 11.31 20.61
N SER A 73 11.67 10.97 21.88
CA SER A 73 10.38 10.51 22.44
C SER A 73 9.34 11.64 22.42
N ILE A 74 9.74 12.86 22.79
CA ILE A 74 8.88 14.04 22.70
C ILE A 74 8.50 14.31 21.23
N ALA A 75 9.46 14.23 20.31
CA ALA A 75 9.20 14.42 18.88
C ALA A 75 8.24 13.36 18.32
N ALA A 76 8.33 12.10 18.78
CA ALA A 76 7.40 11.05 18.41
C ALA A 76 5.97 11.32 18.91
N CYS A 77 5.82 11.78 20.16
CA CYS A 77 4.51 12.19 20.69
C CYS A 77 3.91 13.36 19.90
N GLN A 78 4.72 14.36 19.55
CA GLN A 78 4.27 15.48 18.71
C GLN A 78 3.81 15.01 17.33
N ARG A 79 4.56 14.10 16.68
CA ARG A 79 4.14 13.51 15.40
C ARG A 79 2.84 12.73 15.52
N ALA A 80 2.63 11.99 16.60
CA ALA A 80 1.37 11.28 16.84
C ALA A 80 0.19 12.26 16.92
N SER A 81 0.32 13.33 17.71
CA SER A 81 -0.68 14.40 17.82
C SER A 81 -0.97 15.09 16.49
N LEU A 82 0.04 15.29 15.64
CA LEU A 82 -0.13 15.86 14.30
C LEU A 82 -0.85 14.90 13.36
N LEU A 83 -0.54 13.60 13.42
CA LEU A 83 -1.21 12.58 12.61
C LEU A 83 -2.70 12.45 12.96
N GLU A 84 -3.06 12.50 14.25
CA GLU A 84 -4.45 12.49 14.70
C GLU A 84 -5.27 13.67 14.18
N ARG A 85 -4.61 14.83 13.98
CA ARG A 85 -5.24 16.06 13.50
C ARG A 85 -5.11 16.24 11.98
N SER A 86 -4.51 15.28 11.29
CA SER A 86 -4.28 15.39 9.85
C SER A 86 -5.60 15.31 9.07
N THR A 87 -5.71 16.12 8.03
CA THR A 87 -6.84 16.11 7.11
C THR A 87 -6.34 15.91 5.69
N PHE A 88 -7.12 15.19 4.89
CA PHE A 88 -6.82 14.96 3.48
C PHE A 88 -7.54 16.02 2.64
N ILE A 89 -6.78 16.65 1.75
CA ILE A 89 -7.27 17.72 0.90
C ILE A 89 -7.05 17.29 -0.55
N ASP A 90 -8.10 17.38 -1.36
CA ASP A 90 -7.97 17.11 -2.78
C ASP A 90 -7.03 18.12 -3.44
N VAL A 91 -6.09 17.64 -4.23
CA VAL A 91 -5.01 18.46 -4.78
C VAL A 91 -5.51 19.66 -5.59
N TYR A 92 -6.63 19.54 -6.30
CA TYR A 92 -7.22 20.63 -7.09
C TYR A 92 -7.79 21.77 -6.24
N LYS A 93 -7.95 21.58 -4.93
CA LYS A 93 -8.34 22.65 -3.97
C LYS A 93 -7.15 23.52 -3.59
N VAL A 94 -5.93 23.04 -3.80
CA VAL A 94 -4.67 23.70 -3.41
C VAL A 94 -3.88 24.15 -4.64
N LEU A 95 -3.80 23.31 -5.66
CA LEU A 95 -3.12 23.57 -6.93
C LEU A 95 -4.12 23.92 -8.03
N LYS A 96 -3.67 24.66 -9.04
CA LYS A 96 -4.51 24.92 -10.23
C LYS A 96 -4.78 23.61 -10.96
N PHE A 97 -5.94 23.50 -11.62
CA PHE A 97 -6.36 22.28 -12.31
C PHE A 97 -5.29 21.69 -13.25
N LYS A 98 -4.61 22.53 -14.04
CA LYS A 98 -3.54 22.08 -14.95
C LYS A 98 -2.33 21.51 -14.21
N GLU A 99 -1.94 22.14 -13.09
CA GLU A 99 -0.81 21.71 -12.27
C GLU A 99 -1.14 20.42 -11.52
N ALA A 100 -2.35 20.33 -10.96
CA ALA A 100 -2.88 19.13 -10.34
C ALA A 100 -2.90 17.95 -11.31
N ASN A 101 -3.37 18.17 -12.55
CA ASN A 101 -3.41 17.13 -13.57
C ASN A 101 -1.99 16.69 -14.00
N ALA A 102 -1.09 17.65 -14.25
CA ALA A 102 0.29 17.35 -14.61
C ALA A 102 1.02 16.57 -13.50
N LEU A 103 0.79 16.91 -12.23
CA LEU A 103 1.34 16.17 -11.09
C LEU A 103 0.78 14.74 -11.02
N GLY A 104 -0.53 14.58 -11.24
CA GLY A 104 -1.19 13.27 -11.26
C GLY A 104 -0.66 12.38 -12.38
N GLU A 105 -0.47 12.92 -13.58
CA GLU A 105 0.12 12.22 -14.72
C GLU A 105 1.57 11.82 -14.45
N LEU A 106 2.37 12.73 -13.90
CA LEU A 106 3.77 12.46 -13.54
C LEU A 106 3.87 11.33 -12.51
N LEU A 107 3.09 11.41 -11.42
CA LEU A 107 3.08 10.38 -10.39
C LEU A 107 2.54 9.05 -10.93
N GLY A 108 1.53 9.08 -11.80
CA GLY A 108 1.03 7.90 -12.50
C GLY A 108 2.11 7.23 -13.34
N TRP A 109 2.81 7.99 -14.16
CA TRP A 109 3.90 7.49 -15.00
C TRP A 109 5.07 6.94 -14.18
N LEU A 110 5.43 7.61 -13.09
CA LEU A 110 6.47 7.16 -12.17
C LEU A 110 6.07 5.83 -11.49
N ARG A 111 4.83 5.73 -11.00
CA ARG A 111 4.27 4.51 -10.40
C ARG A 111 4.31 3.33 -11.38
N ASP A 112 4.01 3.60 -12.64
CA ASP A 112 3.94 2.59 -13.71
C ASP A 112 5.32 2.21 -14.26
N SER A 113 6.37 2.98 -13.92
CA SER A 113 7.75 2.82 -14.41
C SER A 113 8.73 2.41 -13.30
N PRO A 114 8.71 1.15 -12.81
CA PRO A 114 9.53 0.71 -11.68
C PRO A 114 11.04 0.86 -11.93
N HIS A 115 11.50 0.71 -13.18
CA HIS A 115 12.90 0.91 -13.57
C HIS A 115 13.37 2.33 -13.30
N LEU A 116 12.53 3.33 -13.63
CA LEU A 116 12.87 4.72 -13.40
C LEU A 116 12.94 5.02 -11.90
N VAL A 117 11.96 4.54 -11.13
CA VAL A 117 11.97 4.72 -9.67
C VAL A 117 13.23 4.11 -9.06
N SER A 118 13.60 2.89 -9.46
CA SER A 118 14.84 2.27 -8.98
C SER A 118 16.09 3.07 -9.39
N LEU A 119 16.13 3.61 -10.60
CA LEU A 119 17.26 4.41 -11.08
C LEU A 119 17.38 5.71 -10.30
N CYS A 120 16.27 6.43 -10.09
CA CYS A 120 16.25 7.66 -9.29
C CYS A 120 16.73 7.42 -7.86
N LEU A 121 16.29 6.31 -7.24
CA LEU A 121 16.69 5.93 -5.89
C LEU A 121 18.17 5.54 -5.80
N LEU A 122 18.69 4.87 -6.83
CA LEU A 122 20.10 4.47 -6.91
C LEU A 122 21.01 5.69 -7.12
N LEU A 123 20.65 6.58 -8.05
CA LEU A 123 21.44 7.78 -8.35
C LEU A 123 21.35 8.84 -7.24
N GLY A 124 20.24 8.88 -6.50
CA GLY A 124 20.01 9.84 -5.43
C GLY A 124 20.27 9.30 -4.03
N GLU A 125 20.93 8.13 -3.90
CA GLU A 125 21.09 7.40 -2.63
C GLU A 125 21.76 8.27 -1.54
N ASP A 126 22.77 9.05 -1.91
CA ASP A 126 23.52 9.93 -0.98
C ASP A 126 22.72 11.15 -0.51
N HIS A 127 21.66 11.52 -1.23
CA HIS A 127 20.82 12.70 -0.94
C HIS A 127 19.40 12.32 -0.55
N MET A 128 19.14 11.03 -0.29
CA MET A 128 17.81 10.55 0.02
C MET A 128 17.36 11.06 1.40
N PRO A 129 16.27 11.85 1.49
CA PRO A 129 15.75 12.22 2.79
C PRO A 129 15.16 10.99 3.50
N PRO A 130 15.25 10.91 4.83
CA PRO A 130 14.81 9.73 5.59
C PRO A 130 13.30 9.45 5.47
N SER A 131 12.52 10.45 5.06
CA SER A 131 11.08 10.33 4.80
C SER A 131 10.73 9.82 3.40
N LEU A 132 11.67 9.80 2.44
CA LEU A 132 11.37 9.40 1.07
C LEU A 132 10.87 7.96 0.96
N PRO A 133 11.49 6.96 1.62
CA PRO A 133 11.02 5.57 1.54
C PRO A 133 9.57 5.43 1.99
N SER A 134 9.19 6.06 3.10
CA SER A 134 7.82 6.00 3.63
C SER A 134 6.84 6.78 2.75
N ALA A 135 7.24 7.93 2.20
CA ALA A 135 6.43 8.69 1.24
C ALA A 135 6.18 7.91 -0.06
N LEU A 136 7.19 7.21 -0.59
CA LEU A 136 7.06 6.36 -1.77
C LEU A 136 6.14 5.17 -1.52
N VAL A 137 6.38 4.41 -0.45
CA VAL A 137 5.57 3.22 -0.15
C VAL A 137 4.12 3.61 0.18
N ALA A 138 3.91 4.60 1.06
CA ALA A 138 2.57 4.97 1.50
C ALA A 138 1.82 5.84 0.49
N GLY A 139 2.50 6.77 -0.18
CA GLY A 139 1.92 7.72 -1.13
C GLY A 139 1.83 7.16 -2.54
N LEU A 140 2.98 6.87 -3.18
CA LEU A 140 3.01 6.45 -4.59
C LEU A 140 2.43 5.04 -4.81
N TYR A 141 2.71 4.12 -3.89
CA TYR A 141 2.28 2.72 -3.97
C TYR A 141 1.13 2.37 -3.02
N GLY A 142 0.45 3.37 -2.45
CA GLY A 142 -0.77 3.18 -1.66
C GLY A 142 -0.62 2.17 -0.51
N SER A 143 0.56 2.11 0.12
CA SER A 143 0.92 1.11 1.14
C SER A 143 0.74 -0.36 0.70
N CYS A 144 0.86 -0.65 -0.60
CA CYS A 144 0.68 -1.98 -1.20
C CYS A 144 -0.72 -2.60 -0.96
N ARG A 145 -1.77 -1.77 -0.85
CA ARG A 145 -3.16 -2.27 -0.69
C ARG A 145 -3.68 -2.94 -1.95
N SER A 146 -3.29 -2.43 -3.11
CA SER A 146 -3.56 -3.07 -4.40
C SER A 146 -2.47 -4.08 -4.75
N MET A 147 -2.87 -5.19 -5.37
CA MET A 147 -1.93 -6.18 -5.91
C MET A 147 -1.03 -5.58 -7.00
N ASN A 148 -1.54 -4.62 -7.78
CA ASN A 148 -0.76 -3.93 -8.82
C ASN A 148 0.34 -3.08 -8.19
N ASP A 149 0.05 -2.35 -7.11
CA ASP A 149 1.06 -1.53 -6.45
C ASP A 149 2.09 -2.40 -5.72
N ARG A 150 1.66 -3.52 -5.13
CA ARG A 150 2.56 -4.51 -4.55
C ARG A 150 3.54 -5.08 -5.58
N THR A 151 3.05 -5.48 -6.75
CA THR A 151 3.90 -6.04 -7.81
C THR A 151 4.88 -5.01 -8.36
N ARG A 152 4.44 -3.76 -8.55
CA ARG A 152 5.30 -2.65 -8.97
C ARG A 152 6.38 -2.32 -7.95
N LEU A 153 6.03 -2.19 -6.67
CA LEU A 153 7.02 -1.92 -5.62
C LEU A 153 8.03 -3.07 -5.50
N LEU A 154 7.59 -4.32 -5.60
CA LEU A 154 8.50 -5.48 -5.62
C LEU A 154 9.45 -5.44 -6.82
N ALA A 155 9.00 -4.95 -7.98
CA ALA A 155 9.88 -4.75 -9.13
C ALA A 155 10.95 -3.69 -8.83
N VAL A 156 10.61 -2.57 -8.20
CA VAL A 156 11.58 -1.56 -7.75
C VAL A 156 12.63 -2.19 -6.82
N ILE A 157 12.20 -2.91 -5.79
CA ILE A 157 13.10 -3.54 -4.81
C ILE A 157 14.04 -4.56 -5.46
N ARG A 158 13.55 -5.34 -6.42
CA ARG A 158 14.38 -6.32 -7.15
C ARG A 158 15.48 -5.67 -7.99
N LEU A 159 15.24 -4.47 -8.50
CA LEU A 159 16.22 -3.71 -9.29
C LEU A 159 17.25 -3.00 -8.39
N LEU A 160 16.91 -2.70 -7.14
CA LEU A 160 17.80 -2.08 -6.15
C LEU A 160 18.81 -3.06 -5.50
N ARG A 161 18.89 -4.31 -5.95
CA ARG A 161 19.73 -5.37 -5.36
C ARG A 161 21.24 -5.04 -5.29
N THR A 162 21.69 -3.99 -5.99
CA THR A 162 23.08 -3.52 -5.98
C THR A 162 23.32 -2.31 -5.07
N GLY A 163 22.28 -1.60 -4.63
CA GLY A 163 22.38 -0.42 -3.73
C GLY A 163 22.23 -0.81 -2.26
N LYS A 164 23.07 -0.28 -1.37
CA LYS A 164 23.14 -0.72 0.04
C LYS A 164 22.16 0.03 0.97
N CYS A 165 21.96 1.32 0.76
CA CYS A 165 21.17 2.23 1.60
C CYS A 165 19.71 2.38 1.12
N ALA A 166 19.49 2.61 -0.17
CA ALA A 166 18.14 2.78 -0.74
C ALA A 166 17.30 1.50 -0.60
N LEU A 167 17.92 0.34 -0.90
CA LEU A 167 17.29 -0.97 -0.74
C LEU A 167 16.92 -1.24 0.73
N SER A 168 17.87 -1.05 1.65
CA SER A 168 17.66 -1.34 3.06
C SER A 168 16.58 -0.44 3.67
N SER A 169 16.59 0.84 3.32
CA SER A 169 15.60 1.82 3.77
C SER A 169 14.18 1.50 3.28
N LEU A 170 14.03 1.19 1.98
CA LEU A 170 12.72 0.79 1.43
C LEU A 170 12.25 -0.55 1.98
N TYR A 171 13.15 -1.53 2.06
CA TYR A 171 12.83 -2.85 2.57
C TYR A 171 12.38 -2.81 4.04
N ALA A 172 13.01 -1.97 4.87
CA ALA A 172 12.60 -1.77 6.25
C ALA A 172 11.13 -1.30 6.33
N VAL A 173 10.77 -0.26 5.56
CA VAL A 173 9.39 0.25 5.51
C VAL A 173 8.41 -0.83 5.03
N VAL A 174 8.75 -1.61 4.01
CA VAL A 174 7.88 -2.67 3.48
C VAL A 174 7.72 -3.81 4.48
N ARG A 175 8.80 -4.25 5.11
CA ARG A 175 8.80 -5.31 6.12
C ARG A 175 7.91 -4.90 7.30
N ASP A 176 8.11 -3.70 7.82
CA ASP A 176 7.34 -3.18 8.96
C ASP A 176 5.88 -2.90 8.57
N GLY A 177 5.65 -2.67 7.27
CA GLY A 177 4.35 -2.56 6.62
C GLY A 177 3.56 -3.88 6.52
N HIS A 178 4.23 -5.03 6.49
CA HIS A 178 3.64 -6.31 6.09
C HIS A 178 3.48 -7.28 7.27
N THR A 179 2.38 -7.12 8.02
CA THR A 179 2.04 -7.96 9.18
C THR A 179 2.16 -9.47 8.97
N PRO A 180 1.72 -10.06 7.83
CA PRO A 180 1.83 -11.51 7.63
C PRO A 180 3.28 -12.01 7.60
N ALA A 181 4.21 -11.20 7.08
CA ALA A 181 5.63 -11.58 7.06
C ALA A 181 6.22 -11.54 8.47
N ARG A 182 5.83 -10.55 9.29
CA ARG A 182 6.22 -10.49 10.70
C ARG A 182 5.68 -11.68 11.49
N GLN A 183 4.40 -12.02 11.31
CA GLN A 183 3.79 -13.18 11.96
C GLN A 183 4.47 -14.49 11.54
N PHE A 184 4.77 -14.64 10.25
CA PHE A 184 5.53 -15.78 9.73
C PHE A 184 6.91 -15.88 10.38
N LEU A 185 7.68 -14.79 10.43
CA LEU A 185 9.00 -14.77 11.05
C LEU A 185 8.94 -15.10 12.55
N VAL A 186 7.96 -14.55 13.27
CA VAL A 186 7.74 -14.87 14.68
C VAL A 186 7.45 -16.37 14.83
N ALA A 187 6.49 -16.92 14.07
CA ALA A 187 6.13 -18.33 14.16
C ALA A 187 7.29 -19.27 13.78
N ALA A 188 8.06 -18.92 12.75
CA ALA A 188 9.18 -19.74 12.27
C ALA A 188 10.41 -19.67 13.20
N LEU A 189 10.68 -18.51 13.79
CA LEU A 189 11.89 -18.29 14.60
C LEU A 189 11.65 -18.46 16.11
N GLN A 190 10.41 -18.43 16.59
CA GLN A 190 10.13 -18.51 18.02
C GLN A 190 10.69 -19.80 18.64
N ALA A 191 10.39 -20.97 18.07
CA ALA A 191 10.88 -22.24 18.60
C ALA A 191 12.43 -22.34 18.61
N PRO A 192 13.15 -22.10 17.50
CA PRO A 192 14.61 -22.19 17.51
C PRO A 192 15.28 -21.11 18.37
N VAL A 193 14.74 -19.87 18.41
CA VAL A 193 15.27 -18.82 19.28
C VAL A 193 15.07 -19.19 20.75
N MET A 194 13.91 -19.72 21.13
CA MET A 194 13.66 -20.18 22.50
C MET A 194 14.54 -21.37 22.89
N ALA A 195 14.80 -22.29 21.96
CA ALA A 195 15.70 -23.42 22.21
C ALA A 195 17.12 -22.92 22.55
N VAL A 196 17.68 -22.01 21.74
CA VAL A 196 19.00 -21.41 22.00
C VAL A 196 19.04 -20.62 23.30
N LEU A 197 17.97 -19.91 23.66
CA LEU A 197 17.90 -19.14 24.91
C LEU A 197 17.75 -20.02 26.16
N LEU A 198 17.24 -21.26 26.03
CA LEU A 198 17.03 -22.20 27.13
C LEU A 198 18.22 -23.15 27.32
N GLU A 199 19.03 -23.37 26.28
CA GLU A 199 20.23 -24.20 26.35
C GLU A 199 21.41 -23.38 26.88
N ASP A 200 21.75 -23.55 28.16
CA ASP A 200 22.87 -22.87 28.84
C ASP A 200 24.27 -23.24 28.30
N GLU A 201 24.39 -24.27 27.44
CA GLU A 201 25.68 -24.84 27.02
C GLU A 201 26.05 -24.64 25.53
N PHE A 202 25.34 -23.78 24.78
CA PHE A 202 25.70 -23.52 23.38
C PHE A 202 26.83 -22.48 23.25
N PHE A 203 28.07 -22.95 23.15
CA PHE A 203 29.22 -22.12 22.81
C PHE A 203 29.24 -21.86 21.30
N LEU A 204 28.80 -20.67 20.89
CA LEU A 204 28.76 -20.23 19.49
C LEU A 204 30.02 -19.48 19.06
N ASP A 205 31.05 -19.42 19.91
CA ASP A 205 32.33 -18.79 19.59
C ASP A 205 33.13 -19.71 18.65
N ILE A 206 33.29 -19.24 17.41
CA ILE A 206 34.02 -19.93 16.33
C ILE A 206 35.46 -19.40 16.23
N ASP A 207 35.78 -18.37 17.02
CA ASP A 207 37.08 -17.71 17.04
C ASP A 207 38.09 -18.59 17.80
N PRO A 208 39.11 -19.15 17.13
CA PRO A 208 40.05 -20.08 17.74
C PRO A 208 40.83 -19.45 18.90
N ASP A 209 41.13 -18.15 18.83
CA ASP A 209 41.88 -17.46 19.87
C ASP A 209 41.06 -17.28 21.16
N LYS A 210 39.73 -17.21 21.06
CA LYS A 210 38.81 -17.11 22.22
C LYS A 210 38.35 -18.46 22.73
N ALA A 211 38.38 -19.48 21.88
CA ALA A 211 38.07 -20.86 22.25
C ALA A 211 39.19 -21.50 23.09
N MET A 212 40.43 -21.00 23.01
CA MET A 212 41.61 -21.55 23.69
C MET A 212 41.86 -20.98 25.10
N ASP A 213 41.23 -19.87 25.51
CA ASP A 213 41.40 -19.24 26.82
C ASP A 213 40.57 -19.90 27.95
N ARG A 214 40.18 -21.17 27.77
CA ARG A 214 39.42 -21.96 28.76
C ARG A 214 39.88 -23.39 28.86
#